data_AF-A0AA42B723-F1
#
_entry.id   AF-A0AA42B723-F1
#
_cell.length_a   1.000
_cell.length_b   1.000
_cell.length_c   1.000
_cell.angle_alpha   90.00
_cell.angle_beta   90.00
_cell.angle_gamma   90.00
#
_symmetry.space_group_name_H-M   'P 1'
#
loop_
_entity.id
_entity.type
_entity.pdbx_description
1 polymer ?
#
loop_
_entity_poly.entity_id
_entity_poly.type
_entity_poly.pdbx_seq_one_letter_code
_entity_poly.pdbx_strand_id
1 'polypeptide(L)'
;MNLHTQRFGPHGVGLGLRTPHLHHVLTQQPDVPWFEAHSCNFMTAGPAQRLLLIIAEQYPLSLHGVSLNLGGLAPLDQGYLCALKRLCQKVKPCLISEHACFTAFSNKQQHDLMPIPFTEEAVIHMAHRIDQAQQALGQQLLIENVSRYYRYTESQLSEGEFLMALVELCGCGILLDLNNAYVNQHNHHESIAELLAAISPDIVGEIHLAGYTSSNGKLIDSHAGPISPHVWRLFEETLIQFPNVPVLIEWDNQLPGFDVLQGERLKAQTFLNTHEAAIWI
;
A
#
# COMPACT_ATOMS: atom_id res chain seq x y z
N MET A 1 20.36 -9.19 -24.47
CA MET A 1 19.61 -7.92 -24.61
C MET A 1 18.61 -7.89 -23.47
N ASN A 2 19.01 -7.30 -22.33
CA ASN A 2 18.12 -7.15 -21.19
C ASN A 2 17.19 -5.99 -21.48
N LEU A 3 15.95 -6.31 -21.83
CA LEU A 3 14.85 -5.36 -21.75
C LEU A 3 14.61 -5.12 -20.26
N HIS A 4 15.35 -4.19 -19.66
CA HIS A 4 14.91 -3.56 -18.42
C HIS A 4 13.62 -2.82 -18.79
N THR A 5 12.47 -3.48 -18.56
CA THR A 5 11.16 -2.87 -18.59
C THR A 5 11.19 -1.71 -17.60
N GLN A 6 11.27 -0.50 -18.15
CA GLN A 6 11.11 0.74 -17.40
C GLN A 6 9.76 0.65 -16.69
N ARG A 7 9.78 0.48 -15.37
CA ARG A 7 8.56 0.37 -14.56
C ARG A 7 7.80 1.68 -14.67
N PHE A 8 6.59 1.62 -15.23
CA PHE A 8 5.67 2.75 -15.32
C PHE A 8 5.00 2.99 -13.96
N GLY A 9 5.80 3.39 -12.97
CA GLY A 9 5.32 3.87 -11.67
C GLY A 9 5.57 5.38 -11.54
N PRO A 10 4.90 6.07 -10.60
CA PRO A 10 5.31 7.43 -10.25
C PRO A 10 6.73 7.41 -9.65
N HIS A 11 7.37 8.58 -9.59
CA HIS A 11 8.69 8.74 -8.99
C HIS A 11 8.63 9.71 -7.80
N GLY A 12 9.53 9.54 -6.85
CA GLY A 12 9.64 10.38 -5.66
C GLY A 12 8.55 10.12 -4.63
N VAL A 13 8.38 11.07 -3.70
CA VAL A 13 7.48 10.91 -2.55
C VAL A 13 6.12 11.56 -2.80
N GLY A 14 5.07 10.75 -2.78
CA GLY A 14 3.66 11.17 -2.89
C GLY A 14 2.98 11.36 -1.54
N LEU A 15 1.70 11.75 -1.58
CA LEU A 15 0.84 11.92 -0.40
C LEU A 15 -0.48 11.17 -0.53
N GLY A 16 -0.98 10.63 0.58
CA GLY A 16 -2.37 10.19 0.68
C GLY A 16 -3.35 11.35 0.45
N LEU A 17 -4.21 11.22 -0.54
CA LEU A 17 -5.26 12.18 -0.88
C LEU A 17 -6.58 11.79 -0.22
N ARG A 18 -6.82 12.36 0.96
CA ARG A 18 -8.06 12.14 1.72
C ARG A 18 -9.07 13.25 1.46
N THR A 19 -10.35 12.95 1.64
CA THR A 19 -11.47 13.84 1.31
C THR A 19 -11.30 15.28 1.82
N PRO A 20 -10.84 15.53 3.06
CA PRO A 20 -10.65 16.89 3.56
C PRO A 20 -9.63 17.73 2.78
N HIS A 21 -8.66 17.09 2.10
CA HIS A 21 -7.58 17.78 1.38
C HIS A 21 -7.89 18.02 -0.10
N LEU A 22 -8.95 17.45 -0.67
CA LEU A 22 -9.30 17.59 -2.10
C LEU A 22 -9.39 19.06 -2.55
N HIS A 23 -10.08 19.89 -1.78
CA HIS A 23 -10.22 21.31 -2.10
C HIS A 23 -8.90 22.08 -1.99
N HIS A 24 -8.05 21.71 -1.02
CA HIS A 24 -6.72 22.32 -0.90
C HIS A 24 -5.88 22.01 -2.14
N VAL A 25 -5.81 20.74 -2.56
CA VAL A 25 -5.04 20.32 -3.73
C VAL A 25 -5.53 21.02 -5.00
N LEU A 26 -6.85 21.10 -5.21
CA LEU A 26 -7.43 21.77 -6.37
C LEU A 26 -7.15 23.28 -6.43
N THR A 27 -7.10 23.94 -5.26
CA THR A 27 -6.96 25.40 -5.19
C THR A 27 -5.50 25.85 -5.14
N GLN A 28 -4.65 25.11 -4.42
CA GLN A 28 -3.27 25.49 -4.19
C GLN A 28 -2.30 24.81 -5.16
N GLN A 29 -2.70 23.71 -5.82
CA GLN A 29 -1.86 22.92 -6.71
C GLN A 29 -0.44 22.71 -6.13
N PRO A 30 -0.35 22.07 -4.95
CA PRO A 30 0.92 21.94 -4.25
C PRO A 30 1.92 21.12 -5.07
N ASP A 31 3.20 21.40 -4.86
CA ASP A 31 4.31 20.65 -5.45
C ASP A 31 4.44 19.28 -4.78
N VAL A 32 3.67 18.33 -5.30
CA VAL A 32 3.61 16.92 -4.92
C VAL A 32 3.62 16.10 -6.21
N PRO A 33 4.56 15.15 -6.38
CA PRO A 33 4.76 14.46 -7.65
C PRO A 33 3.60 13.53 -8.03
N TRP A 34 2.87 12.99 -7.04
CA TRP A 34 1.72 12.11 -7.23
C TRP A 34 0.93 11.94 -5.94
N PHE A 35 -0.32 11.47 -6.05
CA PHE A 35 -1.17 11.21 -4.90
C PHE A 35 -1.77 9.80 -4.93
N GLU A 36 -2.08 9.26 -3.74
CA GLU A 36 -2.86 8.03 -3.63
C GLU A 36 -4.27 8.31 -3.11
N ALA A 37 -5.28 7.73 -3.74
CA ALA A 37 -6.66 7.78 -3.26
C ALA A 37 -7.17 6.39 -2.86
N HIS A 38 -7.87 6.32 -1.72
CA HIS A 38 -8.63 5.12 -1.35
C HIS A 38 -9.80 4.93 -2.30
N SER A 39 -9.69 3.92 -3.16
CA SER A 39 -10.62 3.65 -4.26
C SER A 39 -12.08 3.58 -3.80
N CYS A 40 -12.34 2.95 -2.65
CA CYS A 40 -13.67 2.78 -2.06
C CYS A 40 -14.42 4.10 -1.82
N ASN A 41 -13.70 5.19 -1.52
CA ASN A 41 -14.29 6.52 -1.30
C ASN A 41 -14.80 7.17 -2.60
N PHE A 42 -14.41 6.64 -3.76
CA PHE A 42 -14.66 7.26 -5.07
C PHE A 42 -15.35 6.34 -6.07
N MET A 43 -15.75 5.12 -5.69
CA MET A 43 -16.42 4.19 -6.61
C MET A 43 -17.84 4.64 -7.01
N THR A 44 -18.52 5.35 -6.13
CA THR A 44 -19.87 5.89 -6.38
C THR A 44 -19.79 7.27 -7.02
N ALA A 45 -20.59 7.49 -8.06
CA ALA A 45 -20.68 8.79 -8.71
C ALA A 45 -21.19 9.85 -7.71
N GLY A 46 -20.48 10.96 -7.59
CA GLY A 46 -20.81 12.01 -6.63
C GLY A 46 -19.81 13.16 -6.65
N PRO A 47 -19.98 14.17 -5.77
CA PRO A 47 -19.07 15.30 -5.67
C PRO A 47 -17.60 14.89 -5.49
N ALA A 48 -17.33 13.96 -4.57
CA ALA A 48 -15.97 13.49 -4.30
C ALA A 48 -15.30 12.87 -5.54
N GLN A 49 -16.00 11.97 -6.26
CA GLN A 49 -15.49 11.40 -7.51
C GLN A 49 -15.22 12.50 -8.55
N ARG A 50 -16.11 13.50 -8.71
CA ARG A 50 -15.87 14.58 -9.67
C ARG A 50 -14.62 15.40 -9.33
N LEU A 51 -14.41 15.71 -8.05
CA LEU A 51 -13.19 16.41 -7.61
C LEU A 51 -11.94 15.56 -7.88
N LEU A 52 -11.97 14.26 -7.58
CA LEU A 52 -10.87 13.34 -7.87
C LEU A 52 -10.53 13.33 -9.37
N LEU A 53 -11.54 13.28 -10.25
CA LEU A 53 -11.30 13.27 -11.70
C LEU A 53 -10.64 14.56 -12.19
N ILE A 54 -10.97 15.73 -11.62
CA ILE A 54 -10.30 16.99 -11.93
C ILE A 54 -8.85 16.99 -11.44
N ILE A 55 -8.58 16.37 -10.29
CA ILE A 55 -7.21 16.21 -9.77
C ILE A 55 -6.42 15.24 -10.67
N ALA A 56 -7.04 14.16 -11.16
CA ALA A 56 -6.42 13.18 -12.05
C ALA A 56 -5.99 13.77 -13.40
N GLU A 57 -6.58 14.90 -13.82
CA GLU A 57 -6.12 15.65 -15.00
C GLU A 57 -4.81 16.42 -14.75
N GLN A 58 -4.43 16.63 -13.49
CA GLN A 58 -3.30 17.46 -13.08
C GLN A 58 -2.17 16.66 -12.43
N TYR A 59 -2.50 15.55 -11.76
CA TYR A 59 -1.55 14.73 -11.02
C TYR A 59 -1.68 13.24 -11.40
N PRO A 60 -0.56 12.50 -11.48
CA PRO A 60 -0.60 11.05 -11.43
C PRO A 60 -1.27 10.56 -10.14
N LEU A 61 -2.16 9.58 -10.25
CA LEU A 61 -2.86 8.99 -9.12
C LEU A 61 -2.60 7.49 -9.02
N SER A 62 -2.31 6.99 -7.82
CA SER A 62 -2.52 5.58 -7.48
C SER A 62 -3.88 5.38 -6.80
N LEU A 63 -4.42 4.17 -6.92
CA LEU A 63 -5.64 3.77 -6.23
C LEU A 63 -5.34 2.61 -5.29
N HIS A 64 -5.51 2.85 -4.00
CA HIS A 64 -5.39 1.83 -2.98
C HIS A 64 -6.76 1.32 -2.54
N GLY A 65 -6.90 0.02 -2.40
CA GLY A 65 -8.11 -0.66 -1.98
C GLY A 65 -7.96 -1.28 -0.60
N VAL A 66 -9.06 -1.27 0.16
CA VAL A 66 -9.11 -1.81 1.53
C VAL A 66 -10.30 -2.76 1.73
N SER A 67 -10.91 -3.26 0.65
CA SER A 67 -12.22 -3.91 0.75
C SER A 67 -12.44 -5.06 -0.23
N LEU A 68 -11.45 -5.42 -1.06
CA LEU A 68 -11.65 -6.48 -2.05
C LEU A 68 -11.74 -7.87 -1.41
N ASN A 69 -11.28 -8.01 -0.17
CA ASN A 69 -11.34 -9.25 0.62
C ASN A 69 -10.64 -10.41 -0.09
N LEU A 70 -9.38 -10.20 -0.50
CA LEU A 70 -8.60 -11.18 -1.26
C LEU A 70 -8.38 -12.48 -0.48
N GLY A 71 -8.28 -12.42 0.85
CA GLY A 71 -8.19 -13.60 1.72
C GLY A 71 -9.55 -14.25 2.04
N GLY A 72 -10.66 -13.63 1.64
CA GLY A 72 -12.01 -14.08 1.92
C GLY A 72 -12.39 -15.42 1.28
N LEU A 73 -13.25 -16.19 1.95
CA LEU A 73 -13.76 -17.47 1.43
C LEU A 73 -14.97 -17.30 0.49
N ALA A 74 -15.75 -16.24 0.66
CA ALA A 74 -16.84 -15.92 -0.25
C ALA A 74 -16.29 -15.51 -1.63
N PRO A 75 -17.02 -15.74 -2.73
CA PRO A 75 -16.64 -15.24 -4.05
C PRO A 75 -16.34 -13.73 -4.02
N LEU A 76 -15.42 -13.26 -4.86
CA LEU A 76 -15.15 -11.82 -5.01
C LEU A 76 -16.43 -11.09 -5.41
N ASP A 77 -16.68 -9.94 -4.78
CA ASP A 77 -17.84 -9.10 -5.07
C ASP A 77 -17.71 -8.53 -6.49
N GLN A 78 -18.51 -9.09 -7.41
CA GLN A 78 -18.51 -8.68 -8.81
C GLN A 78 -19.01 -7.24 -8.99
N GLY A 79 -19.92 -6.77 -8.13
CA GLY A 79 -20.38 -5.39 -8.12
C GLY A 79 -19.27 -4.42 -7.76
N TYR A 80 -18.48 -4.76 -6.74
CA TYR A 80 -17.28 -4.02 -6.34
C TYR A 80 -16.24 -3.99 -7.45
N LEU A 81 -15.86 -5.14 -8.02
CA LEU A 81 -14.90 -5.21 -9.13
C LEU A 81 -15.34 -4.38 -10.34
N CYS A 82 -16.63 -4.43 -10.70
CA CYS A 82 -17.17 -3.61 -11.77
C CYS A 82 -17.09 -2.11 -11.44
N ALA A 83 -17.32 -1.72 -10.18
CA ALA A 83 -17.20 -0.33 -9.75
C ALA A 83 -15.75 0.16 -9.76
N LEU A 84 -14.81 -0.65 -9.24
CA LEU A 84 -13.38 -0.37 -9.28
C LEU A 84 -12.88 -0.25 -10.73
N LYS A 85 -13.25 -1.18 -11.61
CA LYS A 85 -12.90 -1.12 -13.04
C LYS A 85 -13.38 0.17 -13.69
N ARG A 86 -14.62 0.58 -13.45
CA ARG A 86 -15.15 1.85 -13.97
C ARG A 86 -14.39 3.07 -13.43
N LEU A 87 -13.99 3.03 -12.15
CA LEU A 87 -13.17 4.09 -11.57
C LEU A 87 -11.79 4.13 -12.23
N CYS A 88 -11.12 2.98 -12.38
CA CYS A 88 -9.82 2.86 -13.03
C CYS A 88 -9.85 3.36 -14.49
N GLN A 89 -10.92 3.08 -15.24
CA GLN A 89 -11.08 3.57 -16.61
C GLN A 89 -11.16 5.11 -16.69
N LYS A 90 -11.70 5.76 -15.67
CA LYS A 90 -11.82 7.22 -15.61
C LYS A 90 -10.55 7.88 -15.08
N VAL A 91 -10.00 7.34 -14.00
CA VAL A 91 -8.82 7.88 -13.30
C VAL A 91 -7.52 7.55 -14.04
N LYS A 92 -7.46 6.38 -14.69
CA LYS A 92 -6.25 5.81 -15.32
C LYS A 92 -5.06 5.79 -14.34
N PRO A 93 -5.20 5.10 -13.20
CA PRO A 93 -4.20 5.17 -12.15
C PRO A 93 -2.87 4.57 -12.57
N CYS A 94 -1.77 5.14 -12.10
CA CYS A 94 -0.44 4.60 -12.34
C CYS A 94 -0.21 3.28 -11.59
N LEU A 95 -0.77 3.14 -10.39
CA LEU A 95 -0.70 1.93 -9.57
C LEU A 95 -2.08 1.59 -9.00
N ILE A 96 -2.32 0.30 -8.81
CA ILE A 96 -3.50 -0.20 -8.10
C ILE A 96 -3.02 -1.20 -7.05
N SER A 97 -3.36 -0.95 -5.79
CA SER A 97 -2.91 -1.78 -4.66
C SER A 97 -4.10 -2.25 -3.81
N GLU A 98 -3.90 -3.34 -3.07
CA GLU A 98 -4.88 -3.88 -2.11
C GLU A 98 -4.18 -4.70 -1.02
N HIS A 99 -4.81 -4.79 0.16
CA HIS A 99 -4.33 -5.59 1.27
C HIS A 99 -4.34 -7.11 1.04
N ALA A 100 -3.27 -7.79 1.49
CA ALA A 100 -3.19 -9.24 1.61
C ALA A 100 -3.99 -9.81 2.80
N CYS A 101 -5.28 -9.49 2.91
CA CYS A 101 -6.03 -9.82 4.14
C CYS A 101 -7.46 -10.30 3.90
N PHE A 102 -8.05 -10.72 5.02
CA PHE A 102 -9.46 -11.06 5.15
C PHE A 102 -10.21 -9.85 5.75
N THR A 103 -11.22 -9.31 5.06
CA THR A 103 -11.96 -8.10 5.49
C THR A 103 -13.44 -8.36 5.81
N ALA A 104 -13.97 -9.58 5.60
CA ALA A 104 -15.39 -9.85 5.86
C ALA A 104 -15.68 -11.27 6.39
N PHE A 105 -16.23 -11.36 7.61
CA PHE A 105 -16.83 -12.57 8.18
C PHE A 105 -18.36 -12.41 8.27
N SER A 106 -19.13 -13.43 7.88
CA SER A 106 -20.60 -13.46 8.07
C SER A 106 -21.35 -12.23 7.50
N ASN A 107 -21.06 -11.83 6.26
CA ASN A 107 -21.74 -10.74 5.54
C ASN A 107 -21.63 -9.35 6.18
N LYS A 108 -20.68 -9.12 7.09
CA LYS A 108 -20.33 -7.79 7.60
C LYS A 108 -18.89 -7.47 7.21
N GLN A 109 -18.71 -6.36 6.51
CA GLN A 109 -17.40 -5.73 6.33
C GLN A 109 -16.89 -5.36 7.73
N GLN A 110 -15.79 -5.96 8.17
CA GLN A 110 -15.08 -5.50 9.36
C GLN A 110 -14.02 -4.50 8.92
N HIS A 111 -13.93 -3.40 9.66
CA HIS A 111 -12.86 -2.41 9.46
C HIS A 111 -11.49 -2.94 9.90
N ASP A 112 -11.46 -4.04 10.67
CA ASP A 112 -10.24 -4.68 11.14
C ASP A 112 -9.80 -5.76 10.14
N LEU A 113 -8.58 -5.61 9.63
CA LEU A 113 -7.91 -6.58 8.75
C LEU A 113 -7.66 -7.87 9.55
N MET A 114 -8.41 -8.93 9.23
CA MET A 114 -8.17 -10.23 9.86
C MET A 114 -6.98 -10.91 9.16
N PRO A 115 -6.00 -11.41 9.94
CA PRO A 115 -4.87 -12.11 9.36
C PRO A 115 -5.31 -13.40 8.67
N ILE A 116 -4.50 -13.90 7.76
CA ILE A 116 -4.63 -15.21 7.13
C ILE A 116 -3.50 -16.12 7.64
N PRO A 117 -3.71 -17.44 7.71
CA PRO A 117 -2.62 -18.37 7.97
C PRO A 117 -1.66 -18.37 6.77
N PHE A 118 -0.36 -18.34 7.03
CA PHE A 118 0.66 -18.37 5.98
C PHE A 118 0.99 -19.82 5.61
N THR A 119 0.05 -20.46 4.92
CA THR A 119 0.17 -21.83 4.41
C THR A 119 0.16 -21.84 2.88
N GLU A 120 0.66 -22.93 2.29
CA GLU A 120 0.58 -23.13 0.83
C GLU A 120 -0.87 -23.10 0.31
N GLU A 121 -1.83 -23.63 1.08
CA GLU A 121 -3.26 -23.57 0.73
C GLU A 121 -3.76 -22.13 0.64
N ALA A 122 -3.40 -21.28 1.62
CA ALA A 122 -3.79 -19.89 1.64
C ALA A 122 -3.15 -19.11 0.48
N VAL A 123 -1.89 -19.42 0.15
CA VAL A 123 -1.19 -18.87 -1.02
C VAL A 123 -1.97 -19.19 -2.30
N ILE A 124 -2.30 -20.46 -2.55
CA ILE A 124 -3.03 -20.88 -3.76
C ILE A 124 -4.40 -20.19 -3.84
N HIS A 125 -5.13 -20.15 -2.72
CA HIS A 125 -6.45 -19.52 -2.66
C HIS A 125 -6.39 -18.03 -2.97
N MET A 126 -5.48 -17.30 -2.33
CA MET A 126 -5.34 -15.86 -2.52
C MET A 126 -4.78 -15.53 -3.91
N ALA A 127 -3.79 -16.27 -4.41
CA ALA A 127 -3.21 -16.06 -5.74
C ALA A 127 -4.28 -16.18 -6.85
N HIS A 128 -5.16 -17.18 -6.77
CA HIS A 128 -6.25 -17.31 -7.74
C HIS A 128 -7.23 -16.12 -7.71
N ARG A 129 -7.48 -15.54 -6.53
CA ARG A 129 -8.35 -14.37 -6.38
C ARG A 129 -7.69 -13.09 -6.85
N ILE A 130 -6.39 -12.93 -6.58
CA ILE A 130 -5.59 -11.84 -7.13
C ILE A 130 -5.62 -11.91 -8.66
N ASP A 131 -5.37 -13.09 -9.26
CA ASP A 131 -5.43 -13.26 -10.71
C ASP A 131 -6.81 -12.91 -11.29
N GLN A 132 -7.90 -13.35 -10.66
CA GLN A 132 -9.26 -12.95 -11.05
C GLN A 132 -9.46 -11.42 -11.04
N ALA A 133 -8.96 -10.74 -10.02
CA ALA A 133 -9.05 -9.28 -9.92
C ALA A 133 -8.18 -8.60 -10.98
N GLN A 134 -6.95 -9.05 -11.20
CA GLN A 134 -6.05 -8.55 -12.25
C GLN A 134 -6.68 -8.72 -13.64
N GLN A 135 -7.27 -9.88 -13.94
CA GLN A 135 -7.98 -10.12 -15.21
C GLN A 135 -9.20 -9.20 -15.37
N ALA A 136 -9.95 -8.98 -14.29
CA ALA A 136 -11.10 -8.09 -14.33
C ALA A 136 -10.68 -6.63 -14.60
N LEU A 137 -9.60 -6.16 -13.95
CA LEU A 137 -9.09 -4.80 -14.06
C LEU A 137 -8.27 -4.56 -15.34
N GLY A 138 -7.61 -5.61 -15.85
CA GLY A 138 -6.67 -5.53 -16.98
C GLY A 138 -5.32 -4.92 -16.62
N GLN A 139 -4.93 -4.95 -15.34
CA GLN A 139 -3.70 -4.34 -14.82
C GLN A 139 -3.16 -5.18 -13.65
N GLN A 140 -1.84 -5.18 -13.47
CA GLN A 140 -1.17 -5.81 -12.34
C GLN A 140 -1.58 -5.12 -11.03
N LEU A 141 -1.85 -5.91 -9.99
CA LEU A 141 -2.10 -5.41 -8.65
C LEU A 141 -0.82 -5.43 -7.82
N LEU A 142 -0.65 -4.44 -6.95
CA LEU A 142 0.31 -4.50 -5.85
C LEU A 142 -0.39 -5.04 -4.60
N ILE A 143 0.24 -6.00 -3.94
CA ILE A 143 -0.28 -6.62 -2.73
C ILE A 143 0.50 -6.12 -1.52
N GLU A 144 -0.24 -5.58 -0.56
CA GLU A 144 0.33 -4.97 0.64
C GLU A 144 0.44 -5.95 1.81
N ASN A 145 1.58 -5.89 2.51
CA ASN A 145 1.77 -6.52 3.81
C ASN A 145 1.02 -5.76 4.92
N VAL A 146 0.21 -6.48 5.70
CA VAL A 146 -0.66 -5.86 6.71
C VAL A 146 -0.15 -6.06 8.14
N SER A 147 -0.47 -5.12 9.01
CA SER A 147 -0.35 -5.32 10.45
C SER A 147 -1.28 -6.45 10.92
N ARG A 148 -0.74 -7.38 11.71
CA ARG A 148 -1.48 -8.50 12.30
C ARG A 148 -1.61 -8.33 13.79
N TYR A 149 -2.78 -8.63 14.34
CA TYR A 149 -3.01 -8.67 15.79
C TYR A 149 -3.16 -10.10 16.33
N TYR A 150 -3.10 -11.08 15.44
CA TYR A 150 -3.15 -12.50 15.76
C TYR A 150 -2.23 -13.28 14.80
N ARG A 151 -1.62 -14.35 15.30
CA ARG A 151 -0.82 -15.29 14.51
C ARG A 151 -1.43 -16.68 14.57
N TYR A 152 -1.59 -17.29 13.40
CA TYR A 152 -2.01 -18.67 13.27
C TYR A 152 -0.83 -19.59 13.59
N THR A 153 -1.08 -20.61 14.41
CA THR A 153 -0.09 -21.66 14.70
C THR A 153 0.16 -22.57 13.51
N GLU A 154 -0.74 -22.56 12.55
CA GLU A 154 -0.72 -23.32 11.31
C GLU A 154 0.17 -22.66 10.25
N SER A 155 0.61 -21.42 10.44
CA SER A 155 1.51 -20.73 9.50
C SER A 155 2.82 -21.49 9.36
N GLN A 156 3.17 -21.83 8.12
CA GLN A 156 4.36 -22.57 7.72
C GLN A 156 5.40 -21.69 7.03
N LEU A 157 4.95 -20.57 6.46
CA LEU A 157 5.76 -19.59 5.76
C LEU A 157 5.93 -18.35 6.62
N SER A 158 7.08 -17.68 6.49
CA SER A 158 7.24 -16.28 6.89
C SER A 158 6.40 -15.35 6.01
N GLU A 159 6.21 -14.10 6.43
CA GLU A 159 5.49 -13.11 5.64
C GLU A 159 6.14 -12.87 4.27
N GLY A 160 7.47 -12.77 4.22
CA GLY A 160 8.21 -12.61 2.97
C GLY A 160 8.05 -13.79 2.03
N GLU A 161 8.15 -15.02 2.54
CA GLU A 161 7.91 -16.24 1.76
C GLU A 161 6.47 -16.31 1.24
N PHE A 162 5.49 -15.93 2.07
CA PHE A 162 4.08 -15.89 1.68
C PHE A 162 3.84 -14.91 0.53
N LEU A 163 4.35 -13.67 0.65
CA LEU A 163 4.20 -12.66 -0.41
C LEU A 163 4.90 -13.05 -1.70
N MET A 164 6.13 -13.58 -1.61
CA MET A 164 6.85 -14.05 -2.79
C MET A 164 6.16 -15.23 -3.47
N ALA A 165 5.56 -16.15 -2.72
CA ALA A 165 4.79 -17.24 -3.31
C ALA A 165 3.55 -16.73 -4.05
N LEU A 166 2.90 -15.65 -3.58
CA LEU A 166 1.82 -15.00 -4.34
C LEU A 166 2.35 -14.39 -5.65
N VAL A 167 3.47 -13.66 -5.58
CA VAL A 167 4.12 -13.07 -6.76
C VAL A 167 4.45 -14.15 -7.80
N GLU A 168 5.01 -15.27 -7.38
CA GLU A 168 5.37 -16.39 -8.26
C GLU A 168 4.14 -17.04 -8.92
N LEU A 169 3.03 -17.19 -8.19
CA LEU A 169 1.85 -17.87 -8.70
C LEU A 169 0.94 -17.01 -9.58
N CYS A 170 0.78 -15.71 -9.27
CA CYS A 170 -0.18 -14.85 -9.98
C CYS A 170 0.44 -13.58 -10.59
N GLY A 171 1.75 -13.39 -10.44
CA GLY A 171 2.46 -12.28 -11.07
C GLY A 171 2.06 -10.90 -10.53
N CYS A 172 1.53 -10.79 -9.31
CA CYS A 172 1.30 -9.49 -8.68
C CYS A 172 2.62 -8.81 -8.31
N GLY A 173 2.59 -7.51 -8.05
CA GLY A 173 3.69 -6.80 -7.39
C GLY A 173 3.47 -6.73 -5.87
N ILE A 174 4.41 -6.10 -5.16
CA ILE A 174 4.30 -5.83 -3.72
C ILE A 174 4.21 -4.33 -3.47
N LEU A 175 3.30 -3.95 -2.57
CA LEU A 175 3.36 -2.69 -1.85
C LEU A 175 3.95 -2.99 -0.47
N LEU A 176 5.07 -2.37 -0.12
CA LEU A 176 5.75 -2.63 1.13
C LEU A 176 5.44 -1.53 2.14
N ASP A 177 4.53 -1.80 3.08
CA ASP A 177 4.28 -0.90 4.19
C ASP A 177 5.27 -1.19 5.34
N LEU A 178 6.15 -0.22 5.61
CA LEU A 178 7.18 -0.33 6.63
C LEU A 178 6.64 -0.10 8.04
N ASN A 179 5.54 0.64 8.19
CA ASN A 179 4.87 0.81 9.46
C ASN A 179 4.24 -0.54 9.90
N ASN A 180 3.59 -1.26 9.00
CA ASN A 180 3.03 -2.59 9.20
C ASN A 180 4.10 -3.62 9.55
N ALA A 181 5.21 -3.63 8.82
CA ALA A 181 6.36 -4.48 9.16
C ALA A 181 6.89 -4.19 10.57
N TYR A 182 6.97 -2.90 10.95
CA TYR A 182 7.43 -2.50 12.29
C TYR A 182 6.45 -2.87 13.41
N VAL A 183 5.15 -2.68 13.19
CA VAL A 183 4.10 -3.12 14.12
C VAL A 183 4.17 -4.63 14.32
N ASN A 184 4.34 -5.40 13.25
CA ASN A 184 4.48 -6.86 13.30
C ASN A 184 5.75 -7.29 14.05
N GLN A 185 6.89 -6.65 13.81
CA GLN A 185 8.12 -6.90 14.57
C GLN A 185 7.92 -6.66 16.08
N HIS A 186 7.34 -5.53 16.46
CA HIS A 186 7.13 -5.21 17.88
C HIS A 186 6.14 -6.18 18.53
N ASN A 187 5.03 -6.46 17.86
CA ASN A 187 3.94 -7.24 18.44
C ASN A 187 4.21 -8.75 18.45
N HIS A 188 4.95 -9.27 17.48
CA HIS A 188 5.13 -10.70 17.23
C HIS A 188 6.59 -11.17 17.17
N HIS A 189 7.54 -10.26 17.33
CA HIS A 189 8.99 -10.54 17.22
C HIS A 189 9.40 -11.09 15.86
N GLU A 190 8.68 -10.72 14.80
CA GLU A 190 9.01 -11.08 13.42
C GLU A 190 10.20 -10.24 12.94
N SER A 191 11.08 -10.85 12.13
CA SER A 191 12.28 -10.18 11.66
C SER A 191 12.01 -9.41 10.37
N ILE A 192 12.10 -8.08 10.43
CA ILE A 192 12.02 -7.25 9.22
C ILE A 192 13.19 -7.54 8.28
N ALA A 193 14.38 -7.84 8.82
CA ALA A 193 15.51 -8.24 8.00
C ALA A 193 15.23 -9.51 7.18
N GLU A 194 14.52 -10.49 7.76
CA GLU A 194 14.08 -11.69 7.01
C GLU A 194 13.02 -11.35 5.97
N LEU A 195 12.06 -10.47 6.31
CA LEU A 195 11.05 -9.98 5.35
C LEU A 195 11.70 -9.30 4.14
N LEU A 196 12.60 -8.34 4.36
CA LEU A 196 13.28 -7.60 3.30
C LEU A 196 14.20 -8.52 2.48
N ALA A 197 14.90 -9.46 3.14
CA ALA A 197 15.79 -10.40 2.45
C ALA A 197 15.04 -11.38 1.53
N ALA A 198 13.79 -11.73 1.86
CA ALA A 198 12.95 -12.59 1.03
C ALA A 198 12.42 -11.87 -0.22
N ILE A 199 12.21 -10.55 -0.16
CA ILE A 199 11.56 -9.78 -1.22
C ILE A 199 12.56 -9.35 -2.29
N SER A 200 12.27 -9.66 -3.55
CA SER A 200 13.08 -9.22 -4.68
C SER A 200 12.88 -7.70 -4.95
N PRO A 201 13.96 -6.92 -5.15
CA PRO A 201 13.87 -5.49 -5.51
C PRO A 201 12.99 -5.20 -6.72
N ASP A 202 13.01 -6.11 -7.70
CA ASP A 202 12.32 -5.96 -8.98
C ASP A 202 10.82 -6.24 -8.91
N ILE A 203 10.25 -6.53 -7.72
CA ILE A 203 8.80 -6.76 -7.56
C ILE A 203 8.10 -5.77 -6.62
N VAL A 204 8.85 -4.97 -5.85
CA VAL A 204 8.25 -3.90 -5.02
C VAL A 204 7.90 -2.72 -5.90
N GLY A 205 6.62 -2.38 -5.99
CA GLY A 205 6.10 -1.29 -6.81
C GLY A 205 5.92 0.02 -6.05
N GLU A 206 5.77 -0.04 -4.73
CA GLU A 206 5.46 1.11 -3.88
C GLU A 206 5.87 0.81 -2.42
N ILE A 207 6.28 1.84 -1.66
CA ILE A 207 6.55 1.78 -0.22
C ILE A 207 5.63 2.75 0.50
N HIS A 208 4.99 2.30 1.58
CA HIS A 208 4.20 3.16 2.46
C HIS A 208 4.94 3.46 3.77
N LEU A 209 4.81 4.71 4.22
CA LEU A 209 5.29 5.20 5.50
C LEU A 209 4.13 5.84 6.26
N ALA A 210 3.84 5.29 7.44
CA ALA A 210 2.78 5.78 8.31
C ALA A 210 3.20 5.89 9.78
N GLY A 211 2.29 6.45 10.59
CA GLY A 211 2.41 6.53 12.04
C GLY A 211 1.52 5.50 12.77
N TYR A 212 2.08 4.85 13.78
CA TYR A 212 1.36 3.95 14.69
C TYR A 212 1.06 4.61 16.04
N THR A 213 0.12 4.04 16.78
CA THR A 213 -0.14 4.36 18.20
C THR A 213 0.25 3.17 19.08
N SER A 214 0.25 3.36 20.40
CA SER A 214 0.55 2.30 21.36
C SER A 214 -0.57 2.17 22.38
N SER A 215 -0.97 0.94 22.67
CA SER A 215 -1.99 0.61 23.66
C SER A 215 -1.62 -0.70 24.37
N ASN A 216 -1.59 -0.67 25.71
CA ASN A 216 -1.29 -1.85 26.54
C ASN A 216 -0.01 -2.61 26.14
N GLY A 217 1.03 -1.88 25.71
CA GLY A 217 2.32 -2.46 25.31
C GLY A 217 2.36 -3.06 23.90
N LYS A 218 1.23 -3.02 23.17
CA LYS A 218 1.15 -3.37 21.74
C LYS A 218 1.10 -2.12 20.89
N LEU A 219 1.72 -2.18 19.72
CA LEU A 219 1.55 -1.15 18.70
C LEU A 219 0.27 -1.40 17.93
N ILE A 220 -0.44 -0.33 17.63
CA ILE A 220 -1.66 -0.34 16.82
C ILE A 220 -1.35 0.46 15.57
N ASP A 221 -1.54 -0.21 14.45
CA ASP A 221 -1.53 0.41 13.16
C ASP A 221 -2.75 1.31 12.99
N SER A 222 -2.57 2.57 13.36
CA SER A 222 -3.63 3.56 13.38
C SER A 222 -3.59 4.53 12.21
N HIS A 223 -2.48 4.55 11.44
CA HIS A 223 -2.17 5.58 10.45
C HIS A 223 -2.53 6.98 10.96
N ALA A 224 -2.13 7.22 12.22
CA ALA A 224 -2.47 8.40 13.00
C ALA A 224 -1.20 8.95 13.62
N GLY A 225 -0.92 10.22 13.36
CA GLY A 225 0.25 10.87 13.88
C GLY A 225 1.44 10.84 12.91
N PRO A 226 2.53 11.54 13.28
CA PRO A 226 3.74 11.59 12.49
C PRO A 226 4.41 10.22 12.40
N ILE A 227 5.16 10.00 11.32
CA ILE A 227 5.95 8.78 11.13
C ILE A 227 7.00 8.70 12.24
N SER A 228 7.07 7.56 12.92
CA SER A 228 7.93 7.39 14.08
C SER A 228 9.43 7.41 13.71
N PRO A 229 10.33 7.81 14.62
CA PRO A 229 11.77 7.72 14.39
C PRO A 229 12.26 6.31 14.03
N HIS A 230 11.56 5.27 14.50
CA HIS A 230 11.90 3.89 14.21
C HIS A 230 11.57 3.51 12.77
N VAL A 231 10.39 3.92 12.28
CA VAL A 231 9.99 3.72 10.88
C VAL A 231 10.88 4.54 9.94
N TRP A 232 11.30 5.76 10.33
CA TRP A 232 12.27 6.53 9.55
C TRP A 232 13.62 5.83 9.40
N ARG A 233 14.14 5.22 10.48
CA ARG A 233 15.38 4.45 10.41
C ARG A 233 15.22 3.22 9.51
N LEU A 234 14.11 2.51 9.67
CA LEU A 234 13.81 1.36 8.82
C LEU A 234 13.70 1.76 7.33
N PHE A 235 13.10 2.91 7.05
CA PHE A 235 13.03 3.45 5.69
C PHE A 235 14.42 3.70 5.12
N GLU A 236 15.32 4.36 5.86
CA GLU A 236 16.71 4.58 5.45
C GLU A 236 17.44 3.27 5.12
N GLU A 237 17.27 2.23 5.95
CA GLU A 237 17.83 0.89 5.72
C GLU A 237 17.22 0.22 4.47
N THR A 238 15.91 0.37 4.27
CA THR A 238 15.16 -0.20 3.14
C THR A 238 15.65 0.38 1.81
N LEU A 239 16.04 1.66 1.77
CA LEU A 239 16.53 2.31 0.55
C LEU A 239 17.82 1.67 -0.01
N ILE A 240 18.61 0.96 0.80
CA ILE A 240 19.78 0.21 0.33
C ILE A 240 19.37 -0.86 -0.69
N GLN A 241 18.23 -1.51 -0.46
CA GLN A 241 17.73 -2.58 -1.32
C GLN A 241 16.71 -2.07 -2.36
N PHE A 242 15.97 -1.00 -2.04
CA PHE A 242 14.87 -0.48 -2.87
C PHE A 242 15.02 1.03 -3.17
N PRO A 243 16.12 1.50 -3.80
CA PRO A 243 16.45 2.92 -3.89
C PRO A 243 15.50 3.75 -4.78
N ASN A 244 14.84 3.13 -5.75
CA ASN A 244 14.05 3.82 -6.79
C ASN A 244 12.55 3.55 -6.71
N VAL A 245 12.06 3.02 -5.59
CA VAL A 245 10.64 2.70 -5.41
C VAL A 245 9.89 3.97 -4.98
N PRO A 246 8.72 4.29 -5.58
CA PRO A 246 7.90 5.41 -5.13
C PRO A 246 7.46 5.22 -3.68
N VAL A 247 7.44 6.33 -2.94
CA VAL A 247 7.15 6.32 -1.50
C VAL A 247 5.90 7.14 -1.23
N LEU A 248 4.95 6.59 -0.49
CA LEU A 248 3.77 7.31 -0.03
C LEU A 248 3.91 7.65 1.46
N ILE A 249 3.57 8.90 1.80
CA ILE A 249 3.23 9.23 3.19
C ILE A 249 1.74 8.95 3.40
N GLU A 250 1.46 7.97 4.24
CA GLU A 250 0.11 7.56 4.57
C GLU A 250 -0.30 8.07 5.96
N TRP A 251 -1.42 8.78 5.99
CA TRP A 251 -1.99 9.32 7.22
C TRP A 251 -3.51 9.39 7.03
N ASP A 252 -4.24 8.55 7.76
CA ASP A 252 -5.68 8.30 7.55
C ASP A 252 -6.56 8.81 8.66
N ASN A 253 -6.05 8.75 9.88
CA ASN A 253 -6.79 9.08 11.08
C ASN A 253 -6.21 10.33 11.71
N GLN A 254 -7.10 11.14 12.30
CA GLN A 254 -6.72 12.44 12.90
C GLN A 254 -5.92 13.30 11.90
N LEU A 255 -6.45 13.39 10.67
CA LEU A 255 -5.80 14.02 9.53
C LEU A 255 -5.25 15.41 9.89
N PRO A 256 -3.95 15.66 9.67
CA PRO A 256 -3.36 16.95 9.98
C PRO A 256 -3.63 17.95 8.84
N GLY A 257 -3.19 19.18 9.04
CA GLY A 257 -3.11 20.17 7.97
C GLY A 257 -2.22 19.68 6.81
N PHE A 258 -2.48 20.17 5.59
CA PHE A 258 -1.73 19.77 4.41
C PHE A 258 -0.24 20.15 4.50
N ASP A 259 0.08 21.25 5.19
CA ASP A 259 1.44 21.70 5.48
C ASP A 259 2.24 20.67 6.31
N VAL A 260 1.59 19.99 7.25
CA VAL A 260 2.20 18.91 8.04
C VAL A 260 2.49 17.69 7.16
N LEU A 261 1.53 17.29 6.31
CA LEU A 261 1.74 16.19 5.35
C LEU A 261 2.91 16.51 4.40
N GLN A 262 2.93 17.73 3.86
CA GLN A 262 4.02 18.20 3.01
C GLN A 262 5.37 18.18 3.74
N GLY A 263 5.38 18.49 5.04
CA GLY A 263 6.57 18.37 5.88
C GLY A 263 7.14 16.95 5.95
N GLU A 264 6.29 15.95 6.21
CA GLU A 264 6.71 14.53 6.23
C GLU A 264 7.16 14.06 4.84
N ARG A 265 6.48 14.50 3.78
CA ARG A 265 6.87 14.21 2.39
C ARG A 265 8.26 14.74 2.05
N LEU A 266 8.53 16.00 2.38
CA LEU A 266 9.83 16.64 2.16
C LEU A 266 10.94 15.96 2.97
N LYS A 267 10.61 15.46 4.17
CA LYS A 267 11.53 14.68 4.98
C LYS A 267 11.89 13.36 4.30
N ALA A 268 10.91 12.58 3.84
CA ALA A 268 11.16 11.36 3.07
C ALA A 268 11.97 11.65 1.80
N GLN A 269 11.67 12.75 1.09
CA GLN A 269 12.41 13.13 -0.12
C GLN A 269 13.90 13.41 0.19
N THR A 270 14.21 13.92 1.39
CA THR A 270 15.59 14.14 1.81
C THR A 270 16.36 12.81 1.97
N PHE A 271 15.72 11.76 2.47
CA PHE A 271 16.32 10.42 2.52
C PHE A 271 16.60 9.87 1.11
N LEU A 272 15.64 9.99 0.19
CA LEU A 272 15.82 9.57 -1.21
C LEU A 272 17.01 10.30 -1.87
N ASN A 273 17.05 11.63 -1.75
CA ASN A 273 18.13 12.44 -2.35
C ASN A 273 19.51 12.10 -1.77
N THR A 274 19.58 11.84 -0.46
CA THR A 274 20.83 11.50 0.22
C THR A 274 21.35 10.14 -0.25
N HIS A 275 20.45 9.18 -0.44
CA HIS A 275 20.80 7.85 -0.93
C HIS A 275 21.23 7.87 -2.40
N GLU A 276 20.47 8.57 -3.26
CA GLU A 276 20.86 8.78 -4.66
C GLU A 276 22.28 9.36 -4.77
N ALA A 277 22.60 10.38 -3.96
CA ALA A 277 23.94 10.97 -3.95
C ALA A 277 25.03 9.98 -3.51
N ALA A 278 24.72 9.04 -2.61
CA ALA A 278 25.67 8.03 -2.13
C ALA A 278 25.97 6.94 -3.18
N ILE A 279 25.05 6.68 -4.13
CA ILE A 279 25.26 5.71 -5.21
C ILE A 279 26.30 6.20 -6.24
N TRP A 280 26.51 7.52 -6.34
CA TRP A 280 27.43 8.13 -7.31
C TRP A 280 28.84 8.43 -6.77
N ILE A 281 29.16 8.00 -5.55
CA ILE A 281 30.48 8.15 -4.90
C ILE A 281 31.18 6.79 -4.85
#